data_AF-M3AA58-F1
#
_entry.id   AF-M3AA58-F1
#
_cell.length_a   1.000
_cell.length_b   1.000
_cell.length_c   1.000
_cell.angle_alpha   90.00
_cell.angle_beta   90.00
_cell.angle_gamma   90.00
#
_symmetry.space_group_name_H-M   'P 1'
#
loop_
_entity.id
_entity.type
_entity.pdbx_description
1 polymer ?
#
loop_
_entity_poly.entity_id
_entity_poly.type
_entity_poly.pdbx_seq_one_letter_code
_entity_poly.pdbx_strand_id
1 'polypeptide(L)'
;MSSAATTGGKRRRPYFWEEVCSGWPSGPAEQGRRGLPAWAEHGLRAVREGLGREPGSVAGMRYLHRVELTDEKRNAERLPRSYEAEHAALTLFGLHQHGAAEPVHRPGIGIGTACHSLRLHLLRETKEMEEVERRRSDQEGGTNGSQSLLFKDTVGRRLFAVSTALDLDELVHHLRSLLPLMRQAGVGLDYTRLHCDLCDWQTPRHGRVLRAWGLQYNAPAPEGAEGAKGKSGSPPAYWAGFDPDRPHAAAELAALRSGLSEEPGTVPAMWAFHRLRMSNELRDRGALTRDLTAEHTALTLFGLHQQGRKRSLHTPGATPGAACRRLLAQDGGPDRVAVERRLGTLLTSLSADELAHHLRGLVPLLRKADIGLDYDGVRQAVRDWDDPYRPDAQSRWRAKWERDFHRESSKV
;
A
#
# COMPACT_ATOMS: atom_id res chain seq x y z
N MET A 1 -11.07 52.25 -14.30
CA MET A 1 -9.69 51.91 -13.90
C MET A 1 -9.74 51.18 -12.56
N SER A 2 -9.70 49.85 -12.58
CA SER A 2 -9.51 49.04 -11.37
C SER A 2 -8.41 48.04 -11.69
N SER A 3 -7.25 48.29 -11.09
CA SER A 3 -6.05 47.46 -11.23
C SER A 3 -6.24 46.22 -10.37
N ALA A 4 -6.39 45.06 -11.02
CA ALA A 4 -6.35 43.77 -10.36
C ALA A 4 -4.90 43.48 -9.96
N ALA A 5 -4.61 43.56 -8.67
CA ALA A 5 -3.36 43.13 -8.09
C ALA A 5 -3.18 41.62 -8.34
N THR A 6 -2.34 41.31 -9.33
CA THR A 6 -1.88 39.94 -9.58
C THR A 6 -0.87 39.60 -8.50
N THR A 7 -1.27 38.77 -7.54
CA THR A 7 -0.36 38.19 -6.56
C THR A 7 0.60 37.23 -7.28
N GLY A 8 1.79 37.75 -7.60
CA GLY A 8 2.88 36.98 -8.18
C GLY A 8 3.42 35.95 -7.19
N GLY A 9 2.80 34.77 -7.14
CA GLY A 9 3.44 33.59 -6.57
C GLY A 9 4.70 33.27 -7.38
N LYS A 10 5.88 33.32 -6.76
CA LYS A 10 7.14 32.94 -7.40
C LYS A 10 6.98 31.54 -8.00
N ARG A 11 6.92 31.44 -9.34
CA ARG A 11 6.90 30.15 -10.04
C ARG A 11 8.14 29.37 -9.63
N ARG A 12 7.94 28.20 -9.01
CA ARG A 12 9.02 27.27 -8.69
C ARG A 12 9.77 26.92 -9.98
N ARG A 13 11.10 26.90 -9.93
CA ARG A 13 11.91 26.40 -11.05
C ARG A 13 11.63 24.90 -11.26
N PRO A 14 11.41 24.46 -12.51
CA PRO A 14 11.18 23.05 -12.80
C PRO A 14 12.44 22.23 -12.51
N TYR A 15 12.24 20.96 -12.13
CA TYR A 15 13.31 20.00 -12.01
C TYR A 15 13.87 19.59 -13.37
N PHE A 16 15.09 19.06 -13.38
CA PHE A 16 15.73 18.58 -14.60
C PHE A 16 14.87 17.57 -15.37
N TRP A 17 14.22 16.61 -14.69
CA TRP A 17 13.32 15.65 -15.36
C TRP A 17 12.07 16.30 -15.95
N GLU A 18 11.54 17.35 -15.33
CA GLU A 18 10.40 18.12 -15.86
C GLU A 18 10.83 18.88 -17.11
N GLU A 19 12.00 19.51 -17.11
CA GLU A 19 12.55 20.24 -18.27
C GLU A 19 12.85 19.32 -19.45
N VAL A 20 13.52 18.18 -19.19
CA VAL A 20 13.84 17.18 -20.23
C VAL A 20 12.58 16.62 -20.87
N CYS A 21 11.55 16.30 -20.07
CA CYS A 21 10.33 15.70 -20.60
C CYS A 21 9.40 16.74 -21.25
N SER A 22 9.41 17.99 -20.80
CA SER A 22 8.65 19.08 -21.45
C SER A 22 9.23 19.44 -22.82
N GLY A 23 10.54 19.30 -22.99
CA GLY A 23 11.24 19.49 -24.26
C GLY A 23 11.32 18.24 -25.14
N TRP A 24 10.58 17.18 -24.81
CA TRP A 24 10.68 15.91 -25.54
C TRP A 24 10.07 16.02 -26.95
N PRO A 25 10.78 15.58 -28.01
CA PRO A 25 10.26 15.63 -29.37
C PRO A 25 8.96 14.81 -29.49
N SER A 26 7.85 15.44 -29.87
CA SER A 26 6.54 14.80 -30.01
C SER A 26 6.04 14.95 -31.47
N GLY A 27 5.93 13.86 -32.24
CA GLY A 27 5.37 13.86 -33.61
C GLY A 27 6.06 12.92 -34.61
N PRO A 28 5.43 12.57 -35.75
CA PRO A 28 6.10 11.84 -36.83
C PRO A 28 7.21 12.69 -37.45
N ALA A 29 8.33 12.04 -37.77
CA ALA A 29 9.60 12.68 -38.11
C ALA A 29 9.54 13.53 -39.38
N GLU A 30 9.21 14.82 -39.26
CA GLU A 30 9.53 15.80 -40.29
C GLU A 30 11.03 16.16 -40.20
N GLN A 31 11.78 15.53 -41.11
CA GLN A 31 13.10 15.89 -41.65
C GLN A 31 13.90 16.96 -40.87
N GLY A 32 14.87 16.49 -40.05
CA GLY A 32 16.15 17.19 -39.90
C GLY A 32 16.56 17.66 -38.50
N ARG A 33 15.67 17.70 -37.49
CA ARG A 33 16.05 17.96 -36.09
C ARG A 33 15.79 16.73 -35.23
N ARG A 34 16.66 15.73 -35.39
CA ARG A 34 16.71 14.52 -34.58
C ARG A 34 17.49 14.78 -33.30
N GLY A 35 16.93 14.42 -32.15
CA GLY A 35 17.66 14.31 -30.90
C GLY A 35 17.20 15.27 -29.82
N LEU A 36 17.49 14.91 -28.57
CA LEU A 36 17.33 15.82 -27.45
C LEU A 36 18.33 16.99 -27.63
N PRO A 37 18.00 18.19 -27.13
CA PRO A 37 18.97 19.27 -27.08
C PRO A 37 20.27 18.83 -26.39
N ALA A 38 21.41 19.33 -26.84
CA ALA A 38 22.72 18.92 -26.30
C ALA A 38 22.78 19.02 -24.77
N TRP A 39 22.23 20.08 -24.16
CA TRP A 39 22.20 20.22 -22.70
C TRP A 39 21.47 19.06 -22.00
N ALA A 40 20.39 18.54 -22.60
CA ALA A 40 19.62 17.42 -22.06
C ALA A 40 20.38 16.10 -22.22
N GLU A 41 21.06 15.87 -23.35
CA GLU A 41 21.91 14.69 -23.54
C GLU A 41 23.10 14.65 -22.57
N HIS A 42 23.79 15.79 -22.40
CA HIS A 42 24.87 15.93 -21.44
C HIS A 42 24.37 15.76 -20.00
N GLY A 43 23.22 16.36 -19.67
CA GLY A 43 22.59 16.18 -18.36
C GLY A 43 22.21 14.73 -18.08
N LEU A 44 21.59 14.03 -19.04
CA LEU A 44 21.24 12.62 -18.93
C LEU A 44 22.48 11.72 -18.77
N ARG A 45 23.61 12.06 -19.41
CA ARG A 45 24.89 11.37 -19.21
C ARG A 45 25.42 11.61 -17.80
N ALA A 46 25.44 12.85 -17.34
CA ALA A 46 25.93 13.21 -16.00
C ALA A 46 25.13 12.53 -14.88
N VAL A 47 23.79 12.47 -14.97
CA VAL A 47 22.98 11.78 -13.95
C VAL A 47 23.20 10.27 -13.94
N ARG A 48 23.60 9.65 -15.06
CA ARG A 48 23.98 8.23 -15.10
C ARG A 48 25.35 8.00 -14.46
N GLU A 49 26.30 8.90 -14.68
CA GLU A 49 27.62 8.86 -14.01
C GLU A 49 27.49 9.02 -12.49
N GLY A 50 26.46 9.73 -12.01
CA GLY A 50 26.11 9.84 -10.60
C GLY A 50 25.56 8.59 -9.93
N LEU A 51 25.19 7.56 -10.71
CA LEU A 51 24.57 6.36 -10.17
C LEU A 51 25.54 5.62 -9.22
N GLY A 52 25.15 5.50 -7.94
CA GLY A 52 25.99 4.87 -6.91
C GLY A 52 27.18 5.72 -6.45
N ARG A 53 27.25 6.99 -6.88
CA ARG A 53 28.23 7.97 -6.39
C ARG A 53 27.60 8.83 -5.31
N GLU A 54 28.42 9.31 -4.39
CA GLU A 54 28.01 10.22 -3.32
C GLU A 54 27.41 11.51 -3.91
N PRO A 55 26.29 12.03 -3.37
CA PRO A 55 25.71 13.29 -3.81
C PRO A 55 26.73 14.42 -3.84
N GLY A 56 26.75 15.20 -4.92
CA GLY A 56 27.68 16.33 -5.09
C GLY A 56 29.10 15.97 -5.57
N SER A 57 29.48 14.68 -5.59
CA SER A 57 30.80 14.23 -6.08
C SER A 57 30.95 14.31 -7.61
N VAL A 58 29.84 14.25 -8.36
CA VAL A 58 29.83 14.35 -9.81
C VAL A 58 29.64 15.81 -10.25
N ALA A 59 30.73 16.43 -10.72
CA ALA A 59 30.73 17.84 -11.12
C ALA A 59 29.65 18.19 -12.16
N GLY A 60 29.43 17.31 -13.15
CA GLY A 60 28.43 17.49 -14.20
C GLY A 60 26.98 17.54 -13.69
N MET A 61 26.70 17.02 -12.50
CA MET A 61 25.36 17.04 -11.90
C MET A 61 25.06 18.29 -11.09
N ARG A 62 26.08 19.12 -10.78
CA ARG A 62 25.92 20.28 -9.88
C ARG A 62 24.86 21.26 -10.38
N TYR A 63 24.78 21.47 -11.69
CA TYR A 63 23.80 22.38 -12.33
C TYR A 63 22.42 21.75 -12.55
N LEU A 64 22.29 20.43 -12.33
CA LEU A 64 21.05 19.69 -12.51
C LEU A 64 20.21 19.65 -11.23
N HIS A 65 20.86 19.78 -10.07
CA HIS A 65 20.17 19.94 -8.80
C HIS A 65 19.45 21.29 -8.74
N ARG A 66 18.27 21.29 -8.14
CA ARG A 66 17.44 22.47 -7.86
C ARG A 66 17.37 22.77 -6.37
N VAL A 67 17.67 21.80 -5.51
CA VAL A 67 17.92 22.04 -4.09
C VAL A 67 19.25 22.78 -3.98
N GLU A 68 19.19 24.07 -3.66
CA GLU A 68 20.37 24.90 -3.49
C GLU A 68 21.13 24.51 -2.22
N LEU A 69 22.45 24.32 -2.38
CA LEU A 69 23.38 24.15 -1.27
C LEU A 69 24.10 25.48 -1.03
N THR A 70 24.02 25.98 0.19
CA THR A 70 24.93 27.02 0.66
C THR A 70 26.34 26.44 0.79
N ASP A 71 27.37 27.28 0.73
CA ASP A 71 28.76 26.82 0.85
C ASP A 71 29.02 26.12 2.20
N GLU A 72 28.41 26.61 3.27
CA GLU A 72 28.42 25.95 4.59
C GLU A 72 27.86 24.53 4.52
N LYS A 73 26.69 24.33 3.88
CA LYS A 73 26.04 23.02 3.77
C LYS A 73 26.79 22.07 2.84
N ARG A 74 27.52 22.60 1.86
CA ARG A 74 28.36 21.81 0.96
C ARG A 74 29.58 21.23 1.69
N ASN A 75 30.10 21.95 2.67
CA ASN A 75 31.27 21.56 3.45
C ASN A 75 30.90 20.83 4.76
N ALA A 76 29.61 20.65 5.03
CA ALA A 76 29.14 19.92 6.20
C ALA A 76 29.38 18.41 6.05
N GLU A 77 29.59 17.70 7.17
CA GLU A 77 29.75 16.24 7.20
C GLU A 77 28.54 15.49 6.64
N ARG A 78 27.35 16.09 6.70
CA ARG A 78 26.12 15.51 6.17
C ARG A 78 25.39 16.51 5.30
N LEU A 79 25.03 16.06 4.10
CA LEU A 79 24.27 16.87 3.17
C LEU A 79 22.79 16.99 3.61
N PRO A 80 22.08 18.03 3.16
CA PRO A 80 20.65 18.12 3.37
C PRO A 80 19.92 16.92 2.76
N ARG A 81 19.03 16.28 3.53
CA ARG A 81 18.21 15.14 3.10
C ARG A 81 17.49 15.36 1.78
N SER A 82 17.01 16.60 1.55
CA SER A 82 16.33 16.98 0.31
C SER A 82 17.27 16.97 -0.90
N TYR A 83 18.56 17.27 -0.70
CA TYR A 83 19.60 17.20 -1.71
C TYR A 83 19.98 15.74 -2.00
N GLU A 84 20.18 14.92 -0.96
CA GLU A 84 20.42 13.48 -1.08
C GLU A 84 19.27 12.79 -1.85
N ALA A 85 18.01 13.11 -1.50
CA ALA A 85 16.82 12.63 -2.20
C ALA A 85 16.73 13.12 -3.65
N GLU A 86 17.13 14.36 -3.95
CA GLU A 86 17.13 14.88 -5.31
C GLU A 86 18.18 14.17 -6.17
N HIS A 87 19.39 13.98 -5.63
CA HIS A 87 20.44 13.21 -6.29
C HIS A 87 19.98 11.78 -6.61
N ALA A 88 19.35 11.11 -5.63
CA ALA A 88 18.74 9.81 -5.82
C ALA A 88 17.68 9.82 -6.94
N ALA A 89 16.75 10.77 -6.93
CA ALA A 89 15.72 10.89 -7.96
C ALA A 89 16.32 11.17 -9.36
N LEU A 90 17.34 12.03 -9.46
CA LEU A 90 18.06 12.32 -10.71
C LEU A 90 18.71 11.07 -11.30
N THR A 91 19.42 10.30 -10.48
CA THR A 91 20.12 9.07 -10.94
C THR A 91 19.13 7.98 -11.35
N LEU A 92 18.03 7.82 -10.61
CA LEU A 92 16.94 6.91 -10.95
C LEU A 92 16.23 7.34 -12.25
N PHE A 93 16.01 8.64 -12.46
CA PHE A 93 15.46 9.19 -13.70
C PHE A 93 16.39 8.91 -14.88
N GLY A 94 17.68 9.19 -14.72
CA GLY A 94 18.70 8.92 -15.73
C GLY A 94 18.76 7.46 -16.16
N LEU A 95 18.64 6.53 -15.20
CA LEU A 95 18.60 5.09 -15.47
C LEU A 95 17.32 4.68 -16.21
N HIS A 96 16.17 5.21 -15.79
CA HIS A 96 14.87 4.86 -16.39
C HIS A 96 14.72 5.43 -17.80
N GLN A 97 15.13 6.68 -18.03
CA GLN A 97 15.06 7.33 -19.34
C GLN A 97 16.04 6.73 -20.34
N HIS A 98 17.14 6.11 -19.88
CA HIS A 98 18.14 5.51 -20.75
C HIS A 98 17.54 4.37 -21.59
N GLY A 99 17.51 4.55 -22.91
CA GLY A 99 16.93 3.59 -23.85
C GLY A 99 15.40 3.60 -23.91
N ALA A 100 14.73 4.52 -23.20
CA ALA A 100 13.30 4.74 -23.35
C ALA A 100 13.02 5.65 -24.55
N ALA A 101 12.08 5.24 -25.41
CA ALA A 101 11.65 6.03 -26.58
C ALA A 101 10.76 7.22 -26.21
N GLU A 102 10.02 7.08 -25.10
CA GLU A 102 9.10 8.08 -24.57
C GLU A 102 9.63 8.67 -23.26
N PRO A 103 9.17 9.87 -22.86
CA PRO A 103 9.50 10.45 -21.57
C PRO A 103 8.95 9.60 -20.44
N VAL A 104 9.84 9.18 -19.53
CA VAL A 104 9.48 8.30 -18.41
C VAL A 104 8.92 9.08 -17.22
N HIS A 105 9.09 10.40 -17.17
CA HIS A 105 8.44 11.24 -16.17
C HIS A 105 6.97 11.45 -16.53
N ARG A 106 6.07 10.94 -15.69
CA ARG A 106 4.61 11.05 -15.88
C ARG A 106 3.94 11.56 -14.60
N PRO A 107 3.54 12.85 -14.55
CA PRO A 107 2.89 13.42 -13.38
C PRO A 107 1.68 12.61 -12.90
N GLY A 108 1.55 12.45 -11.59
CA GLY A 108 0.47 11.70 -10.95
C GLY A 108 0.69 10.19 -10.82
N ILE A 109 1.67 9.59 -11.52
CA ILE A 109 1.97 8.15 -11.40
C ILE A 109 2.95 7.92 -10.25
N GLY A 110 2.46 7.60 -9.05
CA GLY A 110 3.30 7.17 -7.92
C GLY A 110 3.90 5.77 -8.11
N ILE A 111 4.90 5.40 -7.29
CA ILE A 111 5.59 4.09 -7.42
C ILE A 111 4.64 2.90 -7.21
N GLY A 112 3.68 3.01 -6.28
CA GLY A 112 2.69 1.95 -6.07
C GLY A 112 1.79 1.76 -7.30
N THR A 113 1.39 2.86 -7.95
CA THR A 113 0.59 2.85 -9.18
C THR A 113 1.40 2.30 -10.36
N ALA A 114 2.68 2.66 -10.46
CA ALA A 114 3.59 2.13 -11.47
C ALA A 114 3.78 0.61 -11.29
N CYS A 115 4.03 0.15 -10.06
CA CYS A 115 4.13 -1.28 -9.74
C CYS A 115 2.81 -2.03 -9.99
N HIS A 116 1.66 -1.43 -9.70
CA HIS A 116 0.35 -2.00 -10.03
C HIS A 116 0.21 -2.19 -11.54
N SER A 117 0.53 -1.16 -12.32
CA SER A 117 0.46 -1.18 -13.78
C SER A 117 1.41 -2.23 -14.38
N LEU A 118 2.64 -2.30 -13.88
CA LEU A 118 3.63 -3.30 -14.27
C LEU A 118 3.14 -4.73 -13.96
N ARG A 119 2.57 -4.97 -12.78
CA ARG A 119 1.99 -6.27 -12.43
C ARG A 119 0.87 -6.66 -13.40
N LEU A 120 -0.04 -5.74 -13.73
CA LEU A 120 -1.13 -6.00 -14.66
C LEU A 120 -0.62 -6.28 -16.08
N HIS A 121 0.41 -5.57 -16.53
CA HIS A 121 1.05 -5.80 -17.82
C HIS A 121 1.65 -7.21 -17.91
N LEU A 122 2.49 -7.60 -16.94
CA LEU A 122 3.07 -8.95 -16.89
C LEU A 122 2.02 -10.06 -16.79
N LEU A 123 0.90 -9.81 -16.07
CA LEU A 123 -0.22 -10.75 -16.01
C LEU A 123 -0.97 -10.89 -17.34
N ARG A 124 -0.98 -9.87 -18.20
CA ARG A 124 -1.56 -9.96 -19.55
C ARG A 124 -0.63 -10.74 -20.48
N GLU A 125 0.66 -10.39 -20.49
CA GLU A 125 1.67 -11.08 -21.30
C GLU A 125 1.72 -12.59 -20.99
N THR A 126 1.73 -12.95 -19.71
CA THR A 126 1.71 -14.36 -19.29
C THR A 126 0.46 -15.11 -19.74
N LYS A 127 -0.73 -14.47 -19.68
CA LYS A 127 -1.96 -15.09 -20.18
C LYS A 127 -1.94 -15.29 -21.70
N GLU A 128 -1.43 -14.31 -22.44
CA GLU A 128 -1.30 -14.39 -23.89
C GLU A 128 -0.33 -15.51 -24.29
N MET A 129 0.81 -15.63 -23.59
CA MET A 129 1.75 -16.74 -23.78
C MET A 129 1.13 -18.10 -23.47
N GLU A 130 0.38 -18.23 -22.36
CA GLU A 130 -0.34 -19.45 -21.98
C GLU A 130 -1.39 -19.84 -23.02
N GLU A 131 -2.07 -18.87 -23.64
CA GLU A 131 -3.04 -19.13 -24.70
C GLU A 131 -2.38 -19.60 -25.99
N VAL A 132 -1.24 -19.00 -26.36
CA VAL A 132 -0.42 -19.44 -27.52
C VAL A 132 0.14 -20.84 -27.29
N GLU A 133 0.64 -21.12 -26.09
CA GLU A 133 1.16 -22.44 -25.72
C GLU A 133 0.04 -23.49 -25.72
N ARG A 134 -1.14 -23.18 -25.18
CA ARG A 134 -2.31 -24.07 -25.25
C ARG A 134 -2.70 -24.39 -26.70
N ARG A 135 -2.76 -23.38 -27.57
CA ARG A 135 -3.03 -23.58 -29.01
C ARG A 135 -1.97 -24.44 -29.71
N ARG A 136 -0.71 -24.40 -29.24
CA ARG A 136 0.38 -25.27 -29.73
C ARG A 136 0.32 -26.68 -29.15
N SER A 137 0.04 -26.85 -27.86
CA SER A 137 -0.11 -28.15 -27.20
C SER A 137 -1.36 -28.92 -27.68
N ASP A 138 -2.41 -28.21 -28.09
CA ASP A 138 -3.57 -28.81 -28.78
C ASP A 138 -3.18 -29.38 -30.17
N GLN A 139 -2.05 -28.92 -30.75
CA GLN A 139 -1.45 -29.45 -31.99
C GLN A 139 -0.35 -30.49 -31.76
N GLU A 140 0.40 -30.40 -30.66
CA GLU A 140 1.51 -31.29 -30.32
C GLU A 140 1.33 -31.78 -28.87
N GLY A 141 0.90 -33.03 -28.69
CA GLY A 141 0.53 -33.62 -27.39
C GLY A 141 1.67 -33.73 -26.38
N GLY A 142 2.04 -32.61 -25.75
CA GLY A 142 3.10 -32.53 -24.74
C GLY A 142 2.78 -31.51 -23.65
N THR A 143 2.78 -31.98 -22.39
CA THR A 143 2.54 -31.20 -21.18
C THR A 143 3.84 -30.59 -20.63
N ASN A 144 3.91 -29.26 -20.47
CA ASN A 144 4.96 -28.62 -19.68
C ASN A 144 4.45 -27.40 -18.88
N GLY A 145 3.77 -27.66 -17.76
CA GLY A 145 3.07 -26.63 -16.96
C GLY A 145 3.88 -25.94 -15.85
N SER A 146 5.20 -26.12 -15.78
CA SER A 146 5.95 -25.80 -14.54
C SER A 146 6.63 -24.41 -14.48
N GLN A 147 6.75 -23.67 -15.58
CA GLN A 147 7.44 -22.36 -15.59
C GLN A 147 6.53 -21.15 -15.26
N SER A 148 5.20 -21.28 -15.40
CA SER A 148 4.24 -20.16 -15.29
C SER A 148 4.03 -19.60 -13.87
N LEU A 149 4.18 -20.42 -12.81
CA LEU A 149 3.87 -20.01 -11.43
C LEU A 149 4.94 -19.12 -10.77
N LEU A 150 6.18 -19.12 -11.27
CA LEU A 150 7.30 -18.38 -10.67
C LEU A 150 7.28 -16.87 -10.98
N PHE A 151 6.66 -16.43 -12.09
CA PHE A 151 6.69 -15.04 -12.53
C PHE A 151 5.68 -14.12 -11.81
N LYS A 152 4.56 -14.66 -11.32
CA LYS A 152 3.38 -13.90 -10.84
C LYS A 152 3.64 -12.99 -9.62
N ASP A 153 4.71 -13.23 -8.86
CA ASP A 153 5.01 -12.49 -7.63
C ASP A 153 6.32 -11.66 -7.71
N THR A 154 6.90 -11.51 -8.90
CA THR A 154 8.21 -10.82 -9.03
C THR A 154 8.13 -9.34 -8.64
N VAL A 155 7.08 -8.64 -9.08
CA VAL A 155 6.89 -7.21 -8.78
C VAL A 155 6.57 -7.02 -7.30
N GLY A 156 5.73 -7.91 -6.73
CA GLY A 156 5.38 -7.90 -5.30
C GLY A 156 6.62 -8.04 -4.42
N ARG A 157 7.49 -9.02 -4.70
CA ARG A 157 8.74 -9.23 -3.95
C ARG A 157 9.71 -8.05 -4.04
N ARG A 158 9.88 -7.46 -5.23
CA ARG A 158 10.76 -6.29 -5.40
C ARG A 158 10.20 -5.07 -4.68
N LEU A 159 8.89 -4.83 -4.77
CA LEU A 159 8.25 -3.75 -4.02
C LEU A 159 8.31 -3.99 -2.51
N PHE A 160 8.21 -5.25 -2.07
CA PHE A 160 8.40 -5.62 -0.67
C PHE A 160 9.81 -5.26 -0.20
N ALA A 161 10.86 -5.62 -0.95
CA ALA A 161 12.24 -5.24 -0.63
C ALA A 161 12.45 -3.72 -0.55
N VAL A 162 11.89 -2.96 -1.50
CA VAL A 162 11.85 -1.49 -1.47
C VAL A 162 11.20 -0.98 -0.16
N SER A 163 10.09 -1.58 0.24
CA SER A 163 9.31 -1.14 1.41
C SER A 163 9.90 -1.54 2.77
N THR A 164 10.89 -2.43 2.80
CA THR A 164 11.58 -2.85 4.02
C THR A 164 13.00 -2.28 4.12
N ALA A 165 13.38 -1.39 3.20
CA ALA A 165 14.69 -0.75 3.20
C ALA A 165 14.92 0.06 4.49
N LEU A 166 16.11 -0.09 5.08
CA LEU A 166 16.45 0.56 6.35
C LEU A 166 16.93 2.00 6.19
N ASP A 167 17.45 2.34 5.02
CA ASP A 167 17.98 3.66 4.69
C ASP A 167 17.72 4.06 3.22
N LEU A 168 18.17 5.26 2.85
CA LEU A 168 17.98 5.80 1.50
C LEU A 168 18.78 5.01 0.45
N ASP A 169 19.98 4.54 0.78
CA ASP A 169 20.85 3.86 -0.18
C ASP A 169 20.30 2.47 -0.53
N GLU A 170 19.86 1.72 0.47
CA GLU A 170 19.16 0.45 0.28
C GLU A 170 17.85 0.66 -0.50
N LEU A 171 17.07 1.69 -0.16
CA LEU A 171 15.84 2.01 -0.87
C LEU A 171 16.11 2.27 -2.36
N VAL A 172 17.10 3.11 -2.67
CA VAL A 172 17.51 3.44 -4.02
C VAL A 172 18.04 2.21 -4.75
N HIS A 173 18.80 1.35 -4.07
CA HIS A 173 19.28 0.08 -4.62
C HIS A 173 18.12 -0.81 -5.07
N HIS A 174 17.10 -1.01 -4.22
CA HIS A 174 15.94 -1.82 -4.56
C HIS A 174 15.10 -1.19 -5.67
N LEU A 175 14.92 0.13 -5.67
CA LEU A 175 14.22 0.85 -6.74
C LEU A 175 14.91 0.70 -8.10
N ARG A 176 16.24 0.70 -8.15
CA ARG A 176 17.00 0.46 -9.40
C ARG A 176 16.65 -0.88 -10.05
N SER A 177 16.31 -1.89 -9.25
CA SER A 177 15.92 -3.20 -9.78
C SER A 177 14.55 -3.19 -10.48
N LEU A 178 13.65 -2.24 -10.14
CA LEU A 178 12.31 -2.13 -10.72
C LEU A 178 12.30 -1.36 -12.04
N LEU A 179 13.14 -0.34 -12.17
CA LEU A 179 13.11 0.58 -13.32
C LEU A 179 13.31 -0.08 -14.69
N PRO A 180 14.19 -1.09 -14.87
CA PRO A 180 14.31 -1.78 -16.15
C PRO A 180 13.03 -2.49 -16.57
N LEU A 181 12.28 -3.07 -15.62
CA LEU A 181 11.00 -3.72 -15.89
C LEU A 181 9.93 -2.69 -16.25
N MET A 182 9.88 -1.57 -15.51
CA MET A 182 8.97 -0.47 -15.81
C MET A 182 9.23 0.10 -17.21
N ARG A 183 10.51 0.28 -17.58
CA ARG A 183 10.91 0.73 -18.92
C ARG A 183 10.45 -0.23 -20.00
N GLN A 184 10.69 -1.53 -19.84
CA GLN A 184 10.27 -2.56 -20.82
C GLN A 184 8.76 -2.55 -21.03
N ALA A 185 7.99 -2.34 -19.97
CA ALA A 185 6.54 -2.25 -20.00
C ALA A 185 6.00 -0.85 -20.41
N GLY A 186 6.86 0.13 -20.71
CA GLY A 186 6.45 1.51 -21.03
C GLY A 186 5.76 2.25 -19.86
N VAL A 187 6.02 1.84 -18.61
CA VAL A 187 5.43 2.41 -17.41
C VAL A 187 6.29 3.58 -16.90
N GLY A 188 5.75 4.80 -16.97
CA GLY A 188 6.39 5.99 -16.41
C GLY A 188 6.18 6.17 -14.90
N LEU A 189 6.86 7.16 -14.33
CA LEU A 189 6.81 7.50 -12.90
C LEU A 189 6.83 9.02 -12.71
N ASP A 190 6.10 9.52 -11.73
CA ASP A 190 6.19 10.90 -11.27
C ASP A 190 7.44 11.09 -10.41
N TYR A 191 8.55 11.48 -11.03
CA TYR A 191 9.82 11.78 -10.34
C TYR A 191 9.75 12.95 -9.36
N THR A 192 8.83 13.91 -9.57
CA THR A 192 8.62 15.01 -8.63
C THR A 192 8.01 14.47 -7.34
N ARG A 193 7.04 13.56 -7.47
CA ARG A 193 6.49 12.83 -6.33
C ARG A 193 7.50 11.88 -5.70
N LEU A 194 8.27 11.13 -6.49
CA LEU A 194 9.31 10.24 -5.97
C LEU A 194 10.30 11.03 -5.12
N HIS A 195 10.74 12.21 -5.56
CA HIS A 195 11.61 13.09 -4.78
C HIS A 195 11.00 13.43 -3.41
N CYS A 196 9.72 13.80 -3.35
CA CYS A 196 9.03 14.05 -2.10
C CYS A 196 8.95 12.80 -1.21
N ASP A 197 8.63 11.64 -1.80
CA ASP A 197 8.58 10.36 -1.08
C ASP A 197 9.94 9.99 -0.49
N LEU A 198 11.04 10.18 -1.24
CA LEU A 198 12.42 9.97 -0.76
C LEU A 198 12.82 10.96 0.35
N CYS A 199 12.29 12.19 0.33
CA CYS A 199 12.48 13.13 1.44
C CYS A 199 11.73 12.67 2.70
N ASP A 200 10.44 12.32 2.55
CA ASP A 200 9.59 11.87 3.66
C ASP A 200 10.09 10.54 4.25
N TRP A 201 10.66 9.65 3.42
CA TRP A 201 11.26 8.37 3.83
C TRP A 201 12.38 8.53 4.86
N GLN A 202 13.18 9.58 4.73
CA GLN A 202 14.29 9.86 5.65
C GLN A 202 13.82 10.49 6.98
N THR A 203 12.53 10.46 7.27
CA THR A 203 11.93 11.03 8.48
C THR A 203 11.01 10.01 9.15
N PRO A 204 10.54 10.29 10.38
CA PRO A 204 9.47 9.48 10.99
C PRO A 204 8.17 9.42 10.15
N ARG A 205 8.03 10.21 9.07
CA ARG A 205 6.90 10.17 8.15
C ARG A 205 6.98 9.07 7.09
N HIS A 206 8.01 8.21 7.07
CA HIS A 206 8.12 7.10 6.13
C HIS A 206 6.88 6.18 6.12
N GLY A 207 6.18 6.03 7.25
CA GLY A 207 4.90 5.31 7.31
C GLY A 207 3.85 5.85 6.34
N ARG A 208 3.82 7.17 6.11
CA ARG A 208 2.92 7.80 5.12
C ARG A 208 3.24 7.37 3.70
N VAL A 209 4.53 7.30 3.38
CA VAL A 209 5.03 6.86 2.08
C VAL A 209 4.67 5.39 1.86
N LEU A 210 4.93 4.53 2.85
CA LEU A 210 4.54 3.12 2.84
C LEU A 210 3.03 2.92 2.60
N ARG A 211 2.20 3.64 3.36
CA ARG A 211 0.73 3.59 3.15
C ARG A 211 0.36 4.00 1.73
N ALA A 212 0.90 5.12 1.23
CA ALA A 212 0.57 5.60 -0.10
C ALA A 212 0.94 4.55 -1.16
N TRP A 213 2.13 3.97 -1.08
CA TRP A 213 2.60 2.95 -2.02
C TRP A 213 1.73 1.68 -1.96
N GLY A 214 1.41 1.19 -0.76
CA GLY A 214 0.57 0.00 -0.57
C GLY A 214 -0.87 0.18 -1.07
N LEU A 215 -1.48 1.33 -0.76
CA LEU A 215 -2.83 1.68 -1.20
C LEU A 215 -2.92 1.86 -2.72
N GLN A 216 -1.89 2.42 -3.34
CA GLN A 216 -1.79 2.51 -4.79
C GLN A 216 -1.56 1.16 -5.45
N TYR A 217 -0.69 0.32 -4.87
CA TYR A 217 -0.38 -0.99 -5.43
C TYR A 217 -1.60 -1.93 -5.43
N ASN A 218 -2.47 -1.80 -4.44
CA ASN A 218 -3.72 -2.57 -4.33
C ASN A 218 -4.95 -1.77 -4.75
N ALA A 219 -4.74 -0.66 -5.46
CA ALA A 219 -5.80 0.06 -6.14
C ALA A 219 -6.67 -0.92 -6.94
N PRO A 220 -8.00 -0.83 -6.85
CA PRO A 220 -8.82 -1.49 -7.84
C PRO A 220 -8.56 -0.91 -9.23
N ALA A 221 -8.74 -1.74 -10.25
CA ALA A 221 -8.74 -1.26 -11.62
C ALA A 221 -9.73 -0.08 -11.76
N PRO A 222 -9.38 0.99 -12.49
CA PRO A 222 -10.25 2.14 -12.65
C PRO A 222 -11.60 1.68 -13.24
N GLU A 223 -12.70 2.15 -12.65
CA GLU A 223 -14.10 1.78 -12.98
C GLU A 223 -14.57 2.31 -14.36
N GLY A 224 -13.66 2.48 -15.32
CA GLY A 224 -13.92 2.98 -16.67
C GLY A 224 -13.55 2.02 -17.80
N ALA A 225 -13.16 0.77 -17.50
CA ALA A 225 -13.12 -0.28 -18.52
C ALA A 225 -14.55 -0.81 -18.74
N GLU A 226 -15.09 -0.54 -19.92
CA GLU A 226 -16.46 -0.79 -20.38
C GLU A 226 -17.15 -2.03 -19.78
N GLY A 227 -18.37 -1.84 -19.27
CA GLY A 227 -19.37 -2.92 -19.14
C GLY A 227 -19.83 -3.34 -17.74
N ALA A 228 -19.26 -2.86 -16.64
CA ALA A 228 -19.65 -3.32 -15.30
C ALA A 228 -20.81 -2.53 -14.68
N LYS A 229 -22.00 -2.51 -15.33
CA LYS A 229 -23.26 -2.28 -14.60
C LYS A 229 -23.64 -3.56 -13.84
N GLY A 230 -22.91 -3.87 -12.77
CA GLY A 230 -23.13 -5.06 -11.95
C GLY A 230 -22.75 -4.83 -10.50
N LYS A 231 -23.77 -4.61 -9.65
CA LYS A 231 -23.75 -4.48 -8.17
C LYS A 231 -22.56 -3.70 -7.59
N SER A 232 -22.83 -2.45 -7.19
CA SER A 232 -21.95 -1.55 -6.41
C SER A 232 -21.65 -2.05 -4.98
N GLY A 233 -21.29 -3.32 -4.83
CA GLY A 233 -20.82 -3.86 -3.56
C GLY A 233 -19.31 -3.69 -3.50
N SER A 234 -18.80 -3.02 -2.44
CA SER A 234 -17.40 -3.17 -2.07
C SER A 234 -17.06 -4.66 -2.03
N PRO A 235 -15.88 -5.08 -2.53
CA PRO A 235 -15.48 -6.49 -2.45
C PRO A 235 -15.62 -6.98 -1.02
N PRO A 236 -16.06 -8.23 -0.81
CA PRO A 236 -16.20 -8.77 0.54
C PRO A 236 -14.87 -8.67 1.27
N ALA A 237 -14.94 -8.43 2.58
CA ALA A 237 -13.74 -8.37 3.40
C ALA A 237 -12.99 -9.71 3.35
N TYR A 238 -11.68 -9.67 3.56
CA TYR A 238 -10.80 -10.84 3.45
C TYR A 238 -11.30 -12.07 4.24
N TRP A 239 -11.74 -11.86 5.48
CA TRP A 239 -12.19 -12.92 6.38
C TRP A 239 -13.48 -13.63 5.93
N ALA A 240 -14.31 -12.97 5.12
CA ALA A 240 -15.58 -13.56 4.65
C ALA A 240 -15.36 -14.71 3.65
N GLY A 241 -14.24 -14.68 2.91
CA GLY A 241 -13.84 -15.72 1.95
C GLY A 241 -12.62 -16.51 2.38
N PHE A 242 -12.23 -16.45 3.66
CA PHE A 242 -11.05 -17.17 4.14
C PHE A 242 -11.32 -18.67 4.27
N ASP A 243 -10.48 -19.45 3.61
CA ASP A 243 -10.47 -20.92 3.68
C ASP A 243 -9.18 -21.38 4.39
N PRO A 244 -9.28 -22.04 5.56
CA PRO A 244 -8.12 -22.58 6.29
C PRO A 244 -7.32 -23.62 5.52
N ASP A 245 -7.94 -24.35 4.58
CA ASP A 245 -7.32 -25.47 3.87
C ASP A 245 -6.61 -25.02 2.57
N ARG A 246 -6.75 -23.74 2.19
CA ARG A 246 -6.12 -23.22 0.97
C ARG A 246 -4.58 -23.17 1.09
N PRO A 247 -3.85 -23.34 -0.02
CA PRO A 247 -2.41 -23.13 -0.04
C PRO A 247 -2.05 -21.74 0.49
N HIS A 248 -0.99 -21.67 1.30
CA HIS A 248 -0.48 -20.43 1.91
C HIS A 248 -1.35 -19.77 3.00
N ALA A 249 -2.49 -20.37 3.42
CA ALA A 249 -3.32 -19.83 4.50
C ALA A 249 -2.52 -19.43 5.75
N ALA A 250 -1.59 -20.30 6.19
CA ALA A 250 -0.74 -20.04 7.34
C ALA A 250 0.18 -18.81 7.17
N ALA A 251 0.73 -18.62 5.96
CA ALA A 251 1.59 -17.48 5.65
C ALA A 251 0.79 -16.18 5.61
N GLU A 252 -0.43 -16.21 5.08
CA GLU A 252 -1.33 -15.05 5.07
C GLU A 252 -1.74 -14.66 6.50
N LEU A 253 -2.10 -15.63 7.35
CA LEU A 253 -2.38 -15.35 8.77
C LEU A 253 -1.14 -14.81 9.50
N ALA A 254 0.06 -15.26 9.15
CA ALA A 254 1.30 -14.67 9.67
C ALA A 254 1.47 -13.22 9.23
N ALA A 255 1.19 -12.92 7.96
CA ALA A 255 1.21 -11.55 7.43
C ALA A 255 0.18 -10.66 8.14
N LEU A 256 -1.05 -11.13 8.37
CA LEU A 256 -2.05 -10.37 9.13
C LEU A 256 -1.61 -10.10 10.57
N ARG A 257 -0.97 -11.07 11.23
CA ARG A 257 -0.46 -10.88 12.60
C ARG A 257 0.72 -9.92 12.66
N SER A 258 1.49 -9.78 11.58
CA SER A 258 2.63 -8.85 11.55
C SER A 258 2.22 -7.38 11.69
N GLY A 259 0.96 -7.03 11.43
CA GLY A 259 0.46 -5.67 11.68
C GLY A 259 -0.15 -5.44 13.05
N LEU A 260 -0.05 -6.40 13.97
CA LEU A 260 -0.44 -6.16 15.36
C LEU A 260 0.45 -5.06 15.94
N SER A 261 -0.18 -3.98 16.42
CA SER A 261 0.49 -2.79 16.97
C SER A 261 1.25 -1.92 15.96
N GLU A 262 1.17 -2.25 14.68
CA GLU A 262 1.70 -1.40 13.60
C GLU A 262 0.63 -0.43 13.08
N GLU A 263 1.08 0.71 12.57
CA GLU A 263 0.18 1.70 11.99
C GLU A 263 -0.56 1.14 10.75
N PRO A 264 -1.88 1.36 10.61
CA PRO A 264 -2.65 0.83 9.49
C PRO A 264 -2.07 1.14 8.12
N GLY A 265 -1.82 0.09 7.33
CA GLY A 265 -1.30 0.21 5.96
C GLY A 265 0.21 0.47 5.83
N THR A 266 0.98 0.54 6.92
CA THR A 266 2.45 0.64 6.83
C THR A 266 3.12 -0.71 6.60
N VAL A 267 2.41 -1.81 6.87
CA VAL A 267 2.95 -3.17 6.84
C VAL A 267 2.85 -3.78 5.44
N PRO A 268 3.97 -3.95 4.70
CA PRO A 268 3.92 -4.35 3.30
C PRO A 268 3.31 -5.74 3.08
N ALA A 269 3.58 -6.67 4.02
CA ALA A 269 3.01 -8.01 4.00
C ALA A 269 1.46 -8.00 4.04
N MET A 270 0.84 -6.94 4.57
CA MET A 270 -0.61 -6.84 4.71
C MET A 270 -1.32 -6.22 3.51
N TRP A 271 -0.61 -5.49 2.64
CA TRP A 271 -1.24 -4.63 1.65
C TRP A 271 -2.23 -5.36 0.73
N ALA A 272 -1.94 -6.62 0.39
CA ALA A 272 -2.79 -7.45 -0.48
C ALA A 272 -4.17 -7.80 0.13
N PHE A 273 -4.33 -7.65 1.45
CA PHE A 273 -5.55 -8.04 2.17
C PHE A 273 -6.49 -6.88 2.45
N HIS A 274 -6.06 -5.63 2.26
CA HIS A 274 -6.95 -4.47 2.34
C HIS A 274 -7.93 -4.49 1.15
N ARG A 275 -9.23 -4.37 1.44
CA ARG A 275 -10.32 -4.40 0.46
C ARG A 275 -11.09 -3.10 0.39
N LEU A 276 -10.81 -2.14 1.29
CA LEU A 276 -11.46 -0.84 1.32
C LEU A 276 -11.32 -0.08 0.00
N ARG A 277 -12.32 0.76 -0.27
CA ARG A 277 -12.33 1.69 -1.40
C ARG A 277 -11.94 3.07 -0.90
N MET A 278 -11.04 3.71 -1.64
CA MET A 278 -10.51 5.03 -1.29
C MET A 278 -10.32 5.84 -2.57
N SER A 279 -10.58 7.15 -2.53
CA SER A 279 -10.33 8.05 -3.67
C SER A 279 -8.84 8.11 -4.00
N ASN A 280 -8.50 8.46 -5.25
CA ASN A 280 -7.10 8.55 -5.66
C ASN A 280 -6.35 9.60 -4.83
N GLU A 281 -6.99 10.74 -4.52
CA GLU A 281 -6.39 11.82 -3.73
C GLU A 281 -6.05 11.40 -2.30
N LEU A 282 -6.83 10.49 -1.71
CA LEU A 282 -6.57 9.95 -0.37
C LEU A 282 -5.48 8.88 -0.41
N ARG A 283 -5.48 8.00 -1.43
CA ARG A 283 -4.40 7.03 -1.64
C ARG A 283 -3.07 7.72 -1.87
N ASP A 284 -3.08 8.76 -2.70
CA ASP A 284 -1.89 9.52 -3.06
C ASP A 284 -1.26 10.22 -1.86
N ARG A 285 -2.09 10.66 -0.92
CA ARG A 285 -1.60 11.29 0.31
C ARG A 285 -1.21 10.28 1.39
N GLY A 286 -1.41 8.98 1.19
CA GLY A 286 -1.24 7.97 2.24
C GLY A 286 -2.13 8.26 3.45
N ALA A 287 -3.38 8.68 3.20
CA ALA A 287 -4.27 9.15 4.25
C ALA A 287 -4.65 8.02 5.23
N LEU A 288 -4.46 8.28 6.52
CA LEU A 288 -4.90 7.38 7.58
C LEU A 288 -6.38 7.63 7.88
N THR A 289 -7.26 6.92 7.18
CA THR A 289 -8.71 7.07 7.34
C THR A 289 -9.27 6.12 8.40
N ARG A 290 -10.41 6.48 9.00
CA ARG A 290 -11.14 5.59 9.92
C ARG A 290 -11.44 4.21 9.31
N ASP A 291 -11.80 4.17 8.03
CA ASP A 291 -12.08 2.91 7.34
C ASP A 291 -10.83 2.04 7.20
N LEU A 292 -9.66 2.63 6.92
CA LEU A 292 -8.38 1.91 6.87
C LEU A 292 -7.98 1.39 8.26
N THR A 293 -8.09 2.23 9.28
CA THR A 293 -7.80 1.83 10.68
C THR A 293 -8.70 0.68 11.12
N ALA A 294 -9.99 0.76 10.80
CA ALA A 294 -10.96 -0.29 11.14
C ALA A 294 -10.71 -1.60 10.38
N GLU A 295 -10.44 -1.54 9.07
CA GLU A 295 -10.14 -2.73 8.28
C GLU A 295 -8.84 -3.39 8.74
N HIS A 296 -7.77 -2.61 8.97
CA HIS A 296 -6.50 -3.11 9.50
C HIS A 296 -6.68 -3.76 10.87
N THR A 297 -7.42 -3.13 11.77
CA THR A 297 -7.72 -3.68 13.10
C THR A 297 -8.44 -5.02 13.00
N ALA A 298 -9.49 -5.11 12.18
CA ALA A 298 -10.24 -6.35 12.01
C ALA A 298 -9.38 -7.45 11.35
N LEU A 299 -8.54 -7.11 10.36
CA LEU A 299 -7.60 -8.04 9.72
C LEU A 299 -6.59 -8.63 10.73
N THR A 300 -5.96 -7.79 11.55
CA THR A 300 -4.96 -8.24 12.54
C THR A 300 -5.60 -9.09 13.63
N LEU A 301 -6.78 -8.71 14.12
CA LEU A 301 -7.55 -9.49 15.09
C LEU A 301 -8.01 -10.82 14.50
N PHE A 302 -8.41 -10.86 13.23
CA PHE A 302 -8.76 -12.11 12.54
C PHE A 302 -7.54 -13.02 12.38
N GLY A 303 -6.41 -12.47 11.95
CA GLY A 303 -5.13 -13.20 11.86
C GLY A 303 -4.73 -13.87 13.16
N LEU A 304 -4.90 -13.15 14.28
CA LEU A 304 -4.65 -13.67 15.63
C LEU A 304 -5.66 -14.77 16.02
N HIS A 305 -6.93 -14.56 15.74
CA HIS A 305 -8.01 -15.50 16.10
C HIS A 305 -7.90 -16.81 15.33
N GLN A 306 -7.73 -16.72 14.01
CA GLN A 306 -7.75 -17.84 13.06
C GLN A 306 -6.50 -18.73 13.15
N GLN A 307 -5.42 -18.27 13.79
CA GLN A 307 -4.15 -19.00 13.85
C GLN A 307 -4.32 -20.44 14.37
N GLY A 308 -3.97 -21.43 13.55
CA GLY A 308 -4.02 -22.85 13.91
C GLY A 308 -5.42 -23.43 14.03
N ARG A 309 -6.46 -22.73 13.54
CA ARG A 309 -7.84 -23.22 13.51
C ARG A 309 -8.21 -23.71 12.11
N LYS A 310 -8.82 -24.90 12.06
CA LYS A 310 -9.24 -25.59 10.82
C LYS A 310 -10.61 -25.14 10.30
N ARG A 311 -11.41 -24.48 11.13
CA ARG A 311 -12.67 -23.84 10.72
C ARG A 311 -12.52 -22.33 10.73
N SER A 312 -13.29 -21.64 9.89
CA SER A 312 -13.35 -20.17 9.94
C SER A 312 -13.94 -19.71 11.27
N LEU A 313 -13.27 -18.77 11.92
CA LEU A 313 -13.71 -18.11 13.14
C LEU A 313 -14.44 -16.79 12.86
N HIS A 314 -14.55 -16.39 11.60
CA HIS A 314 -15.52 -15.39 11.22
C HIS A 314 -16.92 -16.01 11.25
N THR A 315 -17.78 -15.53 12.14
CA THR A 315 -19.16 -16.01 12.26
C THR A 315 -20.10 -14.81 12.21
N PRO A 316 -20.82 -14.59 11.09
CA PRO A 316 -21.76 -13.49 10.96
C PRO A 316 -22.77 -13.45 12.12
N GLY A 317 -22.99 -12.26 12.69
CA GLY A 317 -23.89 -12.04 13.83
C GLY A 317 -23.34 -12.43 15.21
N ALA A 318 -22.18 -13.08 15.32
CA ALA A 318 -21.55 -13.38 16.60
C ALA A 318 -20.86 -12.13 17.18
N THR A 319 -21.57 -11.34 17.99
CA THR A 319 -21.01 -10.15 18.63
C THR A 319 -20.04 -10.50 19.78
N PRO A 320 -19.18 -9.56 20.24
CA PRO A 320 -18.37 -9.77 21.44
C PRO A 320 -19.18 -10.18 22.67
N GLY A 321 -20.37 -9.59 22.86
CA GLY A 321 -21.28 -9.97 23.94
C GLY A 321 -21.79 -11.42 23.82
N ALA A 322 -22.28 -11.80 22.64
CA ALA A 322 -22.72 -13.18 22.38
C ALA A 322 -21.57 -14.20 22.53
N ALA A 323 -20.36 -13.82 22.09
CA ALA A 323 -19.17 -14.65 22.20
C ALA A 323 -18.75 -14.85 23.67
N CYS A 324 -18.76 -13.78 24.48
CA CYS A 324 -18.53 -13.87 25.93
C CYS A 324 -19.60 -14.71 26.63
N ARG A 325 -20.87 -14.61 26.23
CA ARG A 325 -21.94 -15.45 26.80
C ARG A 325 -21.74 -16.93 26.47
N ARG A 326 -21.36 -17.24 25.23
CA ARG A 326 -21.00 -18.61 24.82
C ARG A 326 -19.79 -19.14 25.59
N LEU A 327 -18.80 -18.27 25.86
CA LEU A 327 -17.61 -18.62 26.64
C LEU A 327 -17.96 -19.03 28.08
N LEU A 328 -18.93 -18.36 28.70
CA LEU A 328 -19.44 -18.72 30.03
C LEU A 328 -20.29 -19.99 30.06
N ALA A 329 -20.89 -20.36 28.93
CA ALA A 329 -21.72 -21.55 28.83
C ALA A 329 -20.92 -22.84 28.60
N GLN A 330 -19.61 -22.76 28.38
CA GLN A 330 -18.75 -23.94 28.21
C GLN A 330 -18.42 -24.59 29.56
N ASP A 331 -18.43 -25.92 29.59
CA ASP A 331 -17.99 -26.70 30.76
C ASP A 331 -16.50 -26.45 31.05
N GLY A 332 -16.19 -26.12 32.30
CA GLY A 332 -14.82 -25.71 32.67
C GLY A 332 -14.40 -24.37 32.07
N GLY A 333 -15.36 -23.54 31.66
CA GLY A 333 -15.15 -22.21 31.13
C GLY A 333 -14.41 -21.28 32.12
N PRO A 334 -13.88 -20.14 31.62
CA PRO A 334 -13.19 -19.18 32.45
C PRO A 334 -14.12 -18.58 33.52
N ASP A 335 -13.51 -18.09 34.60
CA ASP A 335 -14.23 -17.43 35.70
C ASP A 335 -15.18 -16.34 35.19
N ARG A 336 -16.42 -16.41 35.66
CA ARG A 336 -17.50 -15.52 35.25
C ARG A 336 -17.16 -14.05 35.51
N VAL A 337 -16.61 -13.76 36.68
CA VAL A 337 -16.24 -12.39 37.08
C VAL A 337 -15.15 -11.86 36.16
N ALA A 338 -14.18 -12.70 35.77
CA ALA A 338 -13.13 -12.31 34.84
C ALA A 338 -13.66 -11.98 33.42
N VAL A 339 -14.62 -12.75 32.90
CA VAL A 339 -15.24 -12.48 31.59
C VAL A 339 -16.09 -11.21 31.65
N GLU A 340 -16.92 -11.05 32.69
CA GLU A 340 -17.74 -9.86 32.91
C GLU A 340 -16.88 -8.61 33.03
N ARG A 341 -15.76 -8.66 33.77
CA ARG A 341 -14.81 -7.55 33.87
C ARG A 341 -14.20 -7.18 32.52
N ARG A 342 -13.75 -8.16 31.74
CA ARG A 342 -13.16 -7.91 30.40
C ARG A 342 -14.18 -7.31 29.43
N LEU A 343 -15.41 -7.83 29.43
CA LEU A 343 -16.49 -7.27 28.63
C LEU A 343 -16.86 -5.86 29.09
N GLY A 344 -16.94 -5.63 30.41
CA GLY A 344 -17.15 -4.30 30.97
C GLY A 344 -16.09 -3.31 30.50
N THR A 345 -14.81 -3.68 30.59
CA THR A 345 -13.70 -2.85 30.10
C THR A 345 -13.80 -2.58 28.59
N LEU A 346 -14.14 -3.59 27.79
CA LEU A 346 -14.39 -3.43 26.35
C LEU A 346 -15.52 -2.44 26.08
N LEU A 347 -16.63 -2.54 26.81
CA LEU A 347 -17.79 -1.66 26.66
C LEU A 347 -17.47 -0.22 27.10
N THR A 348 -16.62 -0.01 28.10
CA THR A 348 -16.25 1.33 28.59
C THR A 348 -15.18 2.03 27.75
N SER A 349 -14.68 1.41 26.68
CA SER A 349 -13.69 2.01 25.78
C SER A 349 -14.11 3.42 25.33
N LEU A 350 -13.21 4.39 25.42
CA LEU A 350 -13.46 5.79 25.05
C LEU A 350 -13.15 6.08 23.57
N SER A 351 -12.23 5.32 22.97
CA SER A 351 -11.80 5.49 21.57
C SER A 351 -11.78 4.16 20.80
N ALA A 352 -11.68 4.25 19.48
CA ALA A 352 -11.49 3.09 18.61
C ALA A 352 -10.20 2.32 18.90
N ASP A 353 -9.13 3.02 19.28
CA ASP A 353 -7.84 2.41 19.64
C ASP A 353 -7.92 1.63 20.95
N GLU A 354 -8.63 2.19 21.95
CA GLU A 354 -8.88 1.50 23.22
C GLU A 354 -9.76 0.26 22.99
N LEU A 355 -10.82 0.39 22.17
CA LEU A 355 -11.65 -0.74 21.78
C LEU A 355 -10.83 -1.83 21.11
N ALA A 356 -9.97 -1.48 20.15
CA ALA A 356 -9.09 -2.42 19.46
C ALA A 356 -8.13 -3.13 20.42
N HIS A 357 -7.58 -2.41 21.41
CA HIS A 357 -6.73 -2.97 22.44
C HIS A 357 -7.46 -4.02 23.29
N HIS A 358 -8.67 -3.71 23.76
CA HIS A 358 -9.45 -4.65 24.58
C HIS A 358 -9.94 -5.85 23.77
N LEU A 359 -10.32 -5.67 22.50
CA LEU A 359 -10.62 -6.79 21.58
C LEU A 359 -9.41 -7.71 21.40
N ARG A 360 -8.20 -7.16 21.29
CA ARG A 360 -6.96 -7.96 21.18
C ARG A 360 -6.72 -8.82 22.42
N GLY A 361 -7.12 -8.34 23.61
CA GLY A 361 -7.09 -9.13 24.84
C GLY A 361 -8.18 -10.20 24.93
N LEU A 362 -9.33 -9.98 24.30
CA LEU A 362 -10.47 -10.92 24.30
C LEU A 362 -10.29 -12.06 23.29
N VAL A 363 -9.79 -11.75 22.08
CA VAL A 363 -9.66 -12.71 20.97
C VAL A 363 -8.91 -14.00 21.35
N PRO A 364 -7.80 -13.98 22.11
CA PRO A 364 -7.12 -15.22 22.54
C PRO A 364 -7.99 -16.16 23.39
N LEU A 365 -8.90 -15.62 24.21
CA LEU A 365 -9.82 -16.42 25.01
C LEU A 365 -10.85 -17.11 24.11
N LEU A 366 -11.44 -16.35 23.17
CA LEU A 366 -12.37 -16.88 22.19
C LEU A 366 -11.69 -17.92 21.29
N ARG A 367 -10.46 -17.66 20.86
CA ARG A 367 -9.63 -18.59 20.11
C ARG A 367 -9.45 -19.90 20.87
N LYS A 368 -9.13 -19.86 22.18
CA LYS A 368 -8.91 -21.08 22.99
C LYS A 368 -10.18 -21.93 23.08
N ALA A 369 -11.33 -21.27 23.21
CA ALA A 369 -12.66 -21.85 23.29
C ALA A 369 -13.27 -22.22 21.92
N ASP A 370 -12.59 -21.90 20.82
CA ASP A 370 -13.07 -22.10 19.44
C ASP A 370 -14.41 -21.36 19.18
N ILE A 371 -14.57 -20.15 19.74
CA ILE A 371 -15.78 -19.34 19.58
C ILE A 371 -15.55 -18.29 18.52
N GLY A 372 -16.34 -18.33 17.44
CA GLY A 372 -16.25 -17.35 16.37
C GLY A 372 -16.74 -15.94 16.74
N LEU A 373 -16.33 -14.95 15.94
CA LEU A 373 -16.66 -13.54 16.09
C LEU A 373 -17.04 -12.93 14.72
N ASP A 374 -18.00 -12.02 14.71
CA ASP A 374 -18.40 -11.28 13.52
C ASP A 374 -17.41 -10.13 13.25
N TYR A 375 -16.45 -10.40 12.36
CA TYR A 375 -15.44 -9.41 11.96
C TYR A 375 -15.97 -8.24 11.13
N ASP A 376 -17.11 -8.40 10.44
CA ASP A 376 -17.75 -7.25 9.77
C ASP A 376 -18.34 -6.30 10.82
N GLY A 377 -18.98 -6.87 11.84
CA GLY A 377 -19.44 -6.13 13.01
C GLY A 377 -18.30 -5.46 13.78
N VAL A 378 -17.18 -6.15 13.98
CA VAL A 378 -15.98 -5.57 14.64
C VAL A 378 -15.41 -4.42 13.83
N ARG A 379 -15.22 -4.60 12.51
CA ARG A 379 -14.73 -3.53 11.63
C ARG A 379 -15.65 -2.30 11.71
N GLN A 380 -16.96 -2.49 11.59
CA GLN A 380 -17.91 -1.37 11.64
C GLN A 380 -17.91 -0.69 13.01
N ALA A 381 -17.84 -1.46 14.09
CA ALA A 381 -17.76 -0.91 15.45
C ALA A 381 -16.50 -0.05 15.64
N VAL A 382 -15.32 -0.55 15.27
CA VAL A 382 -14.06 0.21 15.35
C VAL A 382 -14.13 1.49 14.51
N ARG A 383 -14.71 1.42 13.31
CA ARG A 383 -14.88 2.60 12.44
C ARG A 383 -15.77 3.67 13.06
N ASP A 384 -16.87 3.26 13.68
CA ASP A 384 -17.93 4.19 14.14
C ASP A 384 -17.75 4.62 15.61
N TRP A 385 -16.93 3.92 16.40
CA TRP A 385 -16.94 3.99 17.87
C TRP A 385 -16.81 5.41 18.44
N ASP A 386 -15.94 6.20 17.85
CA ASP A 386 -15.60 7.57 18.23
C ASP A 386 -15.67 8.51 17.02
N ASP A 387 -16.53 8.18 16.04
CA ASP A 387 -16.76 9.01 14.86
C ASP A 387 -17.48 10.32 15.26
N PRO A 388 -16.84 11.50 15.09
CA PRO A 388 -17.45 12.78 15.49
C PRO A 388 -18.73 13.10 14.71
N TYR A 389 -18.92 12.48 13.53
CA TYR A 389 -20.14 12.63 12.73
C TYR A 389 -21.25 11.65 13.15
N ARG A 390 -20.97 10.73 14.08
CA ARG A 390 -21.92 9.73 14.58
C ARG A 390 -21.80 9.55 16.10
N PRO A 391 -22.07 10.59 16.90
CA PRO A 391 -21.85 10.58 18.35
C PRO A 391 -22.61 9.45 19.08
N ASP A 392 -23.78 9.05 18.59
CA ASP A 392 -24.59 7.99 19.21
C ASP A 392 -24.13 6.56 18.85
N ALA A 393 -23.20 6.40 17.91
CA ALA A 393 -22.81 5.07 17.43
C ALA A 393 -22.18 4.21 18.52
N GLN A 394 -21.38 4.83 19.38
CA GLN A 394 -20.77 4.18 20.54
C GLN A 394 -21.82 3.52 21.43
N SER A 395 -22.83 4.29 21.84
CA SER A 395 -23.92 3.83 22.70
C SER A 395 -24.74 2.72 22.05
N ARG A 396 -24.99 2.79 20.73
CA ARG A 396 -25.68 1.73 19.98
C ARG A 396 -24.89 0.41 19.97
N TRP A 397 -23.57 0.46 19.75
CA TRP A 397 -22.73 -0.74 19.78
C TRP A 397 -22.65 -1.33 21.17
N ARG A 398 -22.47 -0.50 22.21
CA ARG A 398 -22.49 -0.92 23.62
C ARG A 398 -23.79 -1.65 23.97
N ALA A 399 -24.93 -1.00 23.73
CA ALA A 399 -26.25 -1.57 24.03
C ALA A 399 -26.51 -2.88 23.28
N LYS A 400 -26.06 -2.97 22.02
CA LYS A 400 -26.17 -4.22 21.24
C LYS A 400 -25.37 -5.35 21.91
N TRP A 401 -24.10 -5.12 22.22
CA TRP A 401 -23.23 -6.16 22.79
C TRP A 401 -23.63 -6.53 24.21
N GLU A 402 -24.04 -5.57 25.03
CA GLU A 402 -24.56 -5.83 26.38
C GLU A 402 -25.83 -6.68 26.33
N ARG A 403 -26.80 -6.33 25.49
CA ARG A 403 -28.02 -7.12 25.29
C ARG A 403 -27.70 -8.54 24.82
N ASP A 404 -26.77 -8.69 23.88
CA ASP A 404 -26.38 -10.01 23.36
C ASP A 404 -25.68 -10.88 24.41
N PHE A 405 -24.99 -10.26 25.38
CA PHE A 405 -24.40 -10.96 26.53
C PHE A 405 -25.45 -11.46 27.53
N HIS A 406 -26.49 -10.66 27.77
CA HIS A 406 -27.59 -11.02 28.66
C HIS A 406 -28.66 -11.91 28.03
N ARG A 407 -28.63 -12.08 26.70
CA ARG A 407 -29.55 -12.98 26.01
C ARG A 407 -29.31 -14.41 26.48
N GLU A 408 -30.33 -15.03 27.07
CA GLU A 408 -30.27 -16.44 27.42
C GLU A 408 -30.00 -17.27 26.16
N SER A 409 -29.03 -18.17 26.25
CA SER A 409 -28.73 -19.11 25.18
C SER A 409 -29.93 -20.04 25.01
N SER A 410 -30.81 -19.76 24.06
CA SER A 410 -31.69 -20.80 23.53
C SER A 410 -30.78 -21.92 23.03
N LYS A 411 -30.85 -23.08 23.68
CA LYS A 411 -30.16 -24.30 23.26
C LYS A 411 -30.49 -24.53 21.79
N VAL A 412 -29.47 -24.55 20.94
CA VAL A 412 -29.54 -25.09 19.57
C VAL A 412 -28.93 -26.48 19.60
#